data_AF-G8TDD5-F1
#
_entry.id   AF-G8TDD5-F1
#
_cell.length_a   1.000
_cell.length_b   1.000
_cell.length_c   1.000
_cell.angle_alpha   90.00
_cell.angle_beta   90.00
_cell.angle_gamma   90.00
#
_symmetry.space_group_name_H-M   'P 1'
#
loop_
_entity.id
_entity.type
_entity.pdbx_description
1 polymer ?
#
loop_
_entity_poly.entity_id
_entity_poly.type
_entity_poly.pdbx_seq_one_letter_code
_entity_poly.pdbx_strand_id
1 'polypeptide(L)'
;MVKRKYMESAKNKFLKKWVTGNLAVYSGALGVLHPLIAHGITGDHDKLLTTPQFIMHTGSLFVFVFLLVRTQNKTFQITGERKSGAGIWMYLFVTPWAFWLGYYTLFIPFDILFMFGSIGVINAIQLKPLVKFPTKWVRQCIGIYLLAAITGIVIGLGLHLLYYKNWPGIARDLATWISISTPAALVVAYGFKRILQVQVLLPGDRDHQPVEIGK
;
A
#
# COMPACT_ATOMS: atom_id res chain seq x y z
N MET A 1 -1.48 -27.34 -26.21
CA MET A 1 -2.24 -26.06 -26.31
C MET A 1 -2.97 -25.65 -25.01
N VAL A 2 -3.28 -26.57 -24.08
CA VAL A 2 -3.99 -26.31 -22.80
C VAL A 2 -3.22 -25.38 -21.84
N LYS A 3 -1.88 -25.43 -21.81
CA LYS A 3 -1.04 -24.62 -20.90
C LYS A 3 -1.22 -23.09 -21.07
N ARG A 4 -1.38 -22.58 -22.29
CA ARG A 4 -1.44 -21.13 -22.56
C ARG A 4 -2.70 -20.47 -21.99
N LYS A 5 -3.86 -21.09 -22.22
CA LYS A 5 -5.16 -20.62 -21.70
C LYS A 5 -5.20 -20.63 -20.17
N TYR A 6 -4.58 -21.63 -19.54
CA TYR A 6 -4.46 -21.70 -18.09
C TYR A 6 -3.59 -20.57 -17.51
N MET A 7 -2.42 -20.29 -18.12
CA MET A 7 -1.55 -19.19 -17.68
C MET A 7 -2.19 -17.82 -17.82
N GLU A 8 -2.91 -17.59 -18.93
CA GLU A 8 -3.66 -16.35 -19.14
C GLU A 8 -4.76 -16.16 -18.07
N SER A 9 -5.45 -17.25 -17.72
CA SER A 9 -6.43 -17.27 -16.62
C SER A 9 -5.81 -16.95 -15.26
N ALA A 10 -4.66 -17.56 -14.93
CA ALA A 10 -3.95 -17.31 -13.66
C ALA A 10 -3.47 -15.86 -13.53
N LYS A 11 -2.93 -15.31 -14.62
CA LYS A 11 -2.49 -13.91 -14.69
C LYS A 11 -3.64 -12.93 -14.51
N ASN A 12 -4.76 -13.15 -15.21
CA ASN A 12 -5.94 -12.31 -15.11
C ASN A 12 -6.52 -12.36 -13.69
N LYS A 13 -6.55 -13.55 -13.06
CA LYS A 13 -6.95 -13.71 -11.66
C LYS A 13 -6.03 -12.96 -10.70
N PHE A 14 -4.71 -13.04 -10.90
CA PHE A 14 -3.72 -12.32 -10.11
C PHE A 14 -3.92 -10.80 -10.22
N LEU A 15 -3.97 -10.26 -11.44
CA LEU A 15 -4.12 -8.83 -11.67
C LEU A 15 -5.47 -8.30 -11.15
N LYS A 16 -6.55 -9.05 -11.30
CA LYS A 16 -7.85 -8.70 -10.74
C LYS A 16 -7.78 -8.60 -9.22
N LYS A 17 -7.22 -9.63 -8.55
CA LYS A 17 -7.08 -9.63 -7.08
C LYS A 17 -6.16 -8.53 -6.58
N TRP A 18 -5.07 -8.23 -7.30
CA TRP A 18 -4.18 -7.12 -6.99
C TRP A 18 -4.93 -5.79 -6.97
N VAL A 19 -5.67 -5.50 -8.05
CA VAL A 19 -6.42 -4.25 -8.17
C VAL A 19 -7.49 -4.16 -7.10
N THR A 20 -8.39 -5.15 -7.01
CA THR A 20 -9.51 -5.11 -6.06
C THR A 20 -9.03 -5.06 -4.61
N GLY A 21 -7.97 -5.81 -4.30
CA GLY A 21 -7.39 -5.86 -2.96
C GLY A 21 -6.78 -4.53 -2.53
N ASN A 22 -5.96 -3.91 -3.38
CA ASN A 22 -5.36 -2.61 -3.03
C ASN A 22 -6.43 -1.50 -2.99
N LEU A 23 -7.40 -1.48 -3.90
CA LEU A 23 -8.50 -0.50 -3.83
C LEU A 23 -9.29 -0.61 -2.52
N ALA A 24 -9.62 -1.84 -2.10
CA ALA A 24 -10.35 -2.09 -0.87
C ALA A 24 -9.53 -1.74 0.38
N VAL A 25 -8.25 -2.11 0.44
CA VAL A 25 -7.42 -1.84 1.62
C VAL A 25 -7.10 -0.35 1.75
N TYR A 26 -6.67 0.32 0.68
CA TYR A 26 -6.35 1.75 0.79
C TYR A 26 -7.61 2.58 1.02
N SER A 27 -8.67 2.42 0.21
CA SER A 27 -9.88 3.24 0.41
C SER A 27 -10.64 2.86 1.68
N GLY A 28 -10.72 1.57 2.00
CA GLY A 28 -11.46 1.07 3.16
C GLY A 28 -10.65 1.11 4.45
N ALA A 29 -9.50 0.44 4.51
CA ALA A 29 -8.74 0.36 5.75
C ALA A 29 -8.00 1.67 6.08
N LEU A 30 -7.35 2.32 5.10
CA LEU A 30 -6.68 3.62 5.35
C LEU A 30 -7.66 4.80 5.24
N GLY A 31 -8.57 4.80 4.27
CA GLY A 31 -9.49 5.92 4.07
C GLY A 31 -10.63 5.99 5.08
N VAL A 32 -11.14 4.85 5.57
CA VAL A 32 -12.31 4.80 6.45
C VAL A 32 -11.97 4.27 7.84
N LEU A 33 -11.38 3.07 7.93
CA LEU A 33 -11.18 2.43 9.23
C LEU A 33 -10.13 3.16 10.08
N HIS A 34 -9.06 3.64 9.46
CA HIS A 34 -8.03 4.40 10.15
C HIS A 34 -8.59 5.65 10.86
N PRO A 35 -9.25 6.61 10.18
CA PRO A 35 -9.80 7.77 10.87
C PRO A 35 -10.90 7.43 11.89
N LEU A 36 -11.69 6.37 11.67
CA LEU A 36 -12.68 5.93 12.66
C LEU A 36 -12.02 5.47 13.97
N ILE A 37 -10.93 4.70 13.88
CA ILE A 37 -10.19 4.24 15.06
C ILE A 37 -9.40 5.40 15.67
N ALA A 38 -8.70 6.17 14.84
CA ALA A 38 -7.75 7.20 15.26
C ALA A 38 -8.40 8.50 15.75
N HIS A 39 -9.49 8.95 15.12
CA HIS A 39 -10.16 10.21 15.44
C HIS A 39 -11.58 9.98 15.99
N GLY A 40 -12.27 8.91 15.58
CA GLY A 40 -13.62 8.63 16.07
C GLY A 40 -13.70 8.36 17.58
N ILE A 41 -12.62 7.82 18.17
CA ILE A 41 -12.56 7.50 19.60
C ILE A 41 -11.91 8.63 20.43
N THR A 42 -10.89 9.31 19.89
CA THR A 42 -10.10 10.29 20.64
C THR A 42 -10.30 11.75 20.21
N GLY A 43 -11.18 11.97 19.23
CA GLY A 43 -11.49 13.30 18.68
C GLY A 43 -10.35 13.89 17.86
N ASP A 44 -10.56 15.16 17.50
CA ASP A 44 -9.59 16.01 16.82
C ASP A 44 -8.36 16.25 17.72
N HIS A 45 -7.22 16.53 17.09
CA HIS A 45 -6.02 16.91 17.81
C HIS A 45 -5.20 17.94 17.02
N ASP A 46 -4.43 18.72 17.77
CA ASP A 46 -3.39 19.58 17.22
C ASP A 46 -2.11 18.76 16.96
N LYS A 47 -1.00 19.46 16.67
CA LYS A 47 0.28 18.81 16.36
C LYS A 47 0.78 17.85 17.44
N LEU A 48 0.57 18.16 18.71
CA LEU A 48 0.99 17.29 19.82
C LEU A 48 -0.15 16.36 20.21
N LEU A 49 0.09 15.06 20.05
CA LEU A 49 -0.85 14.02 20.44
C LEU A 49 -0.78 13.76 21.94
N THR A 50 -1.94 13.62 22.56
CA THR A 50 -2.05 13.00 23.88
C THR A 50 -1.72 11.50 23.77
N THR A 51 -1.38 10.87 24.91
CA THR A 51 -1.07 9.43 24.95
C THR A 51 -2.19 8.56 24.34
N PRO A 52 -3.49 8.76 24.66
CA PRO A 52 -4.56 8.00 24.02
C PRO A 52 -4.60 8.19 22.51
N GLN A 53 -4.47 9.43 22.02
CA GLN A 53 -4.49 9.71 20.58
C GLN A 53 -3.33 9.01 19.87
N PHE A 54 -2.11 9.06 20.42
CA PHE A 54 -0.94 8.36 19.87
C PHE A 54 -1.16 6.83 19.80
N ILE A 55 -1.72 6.24 20.86
CA ILE A 55 -2.02 4.80 20.91
C ILE A 55 -3.05 4.43 19.82
N MET A 56 -4.12 5.20 19.69
CA MET A 56 -5.19 4.92 18.72
C MET A 56 -4.73 5.11 17.26
N HIS A 57 -3.91 6.12 16.98
CA HIS A 57 -3.27 6.29 15.68
C HIS A 57 -2.32 5.13 15.37
N THR A 58 -1.48 4.73 16.32
CA THR A 58 -0.56 3.60 16.11
C THR A 58 -1.30 2.28 15.90
N GLY A 59 -2.31 2.01 16.73
CA GLY A 59 -3.14 0.80 16.62
C GLY A 59 -3.87 0.73 15.28
N SER A 60 -4.45 1.83 14.82
CA SER A 60 -5.12 1.89 13.52
C SER A 60 -4.15 1.70 12.34
N LEU A 61 -2.93 2.24 12.42
CA LEU A 61 -1.88 1.99 11.42
C LEU A 61 -1.48 0.51 11.40
N PHE A 62 -1.35 -0.15 12.55
CA PHE A 62 -1.10 -1.61 12.59
C PHE A 62 -2.22 -2.39 11.93
N VAL A 63 -3.49 -2.03 12.15
CA VAL A 63 -4.64 -2.67 11.48
C VAL A 63 -4.57 -2.48 9.96
N PHE A 64 -4.35 -1.26 9.49
CA PHE A 64 -4.19 -0.98 8.06
C PHE A 64 -3.05 -1.80 7.44
N VAL A 65 -1.87 -1.75 8.05
CA VAL A 65 -0.67 -2.45 7.58
C VAL A 65 -0.89 -3.97 7.56
N PHE A 66 -1.50 -4.53 8.61
CA PHE A 66 -1.85 -5.95 8.65
C PHE A 66 -2.76 -6.35 7.47
N LEU A 67 -3.82 -5.58 7.22
CA LEU A 67 -4.75 -5.84 6.12
C LEU A 67 -4.07 -5.71 4.75
N LEU A 68 -3.18 -4.73 4.58
CA LEU A 68 -2.37 -4.53 3.38
C LEU A 68 -1.49 -5.75 3.10
N VAL A 69 -0.65 -6.13 4.05
CA VAL A 69 0.28 -7.26 3.88
C VAL A 69 -0.48 -8.55 3.62
N ARG A 70 -1.54 -8.82 4.38
CA ARG A 70 -2.37 -10.00 4.18
C ARG A 70 -2.97 -10.05 2.78
N THR A 71 -3.45 -8.92 2.28
CA THR A 71 -4.08 -8.82 0.95
C THR A 71 -3.07 -8.99 -0.17
N GLN A 72 -1.91 -8.34 -0.07
CA GLN A 72 -0.83 -8.46 -1.04
C GLN A 72 -0.26 -9.89 -1.04
N ASN A 73 0.05 -10.46 0.11
CA ASN A 73 0.56 -11.83 0.22
C ASN A 73 -0.45 -12.88 -0.30
N LYS A 74 -1.75 -12.73 0.00
CA LYS A 74 -2.80 -13.61 -0.58
C LYS A 74 -2.88 -13.52 -2.10
N THR A 75 -2.53 -12.37 -2.68
CA THR A 75 -2.47 -12.22 -4.14
C THR A 75 -1.24 -12.92 -4.69
N PHE A 76 -0.07 -12.73 -4.06
CA PHE A 76 1.17 -13.41 -4.43
C PHE A 76 1.19 -14.91 -4.14
N GLN A 77 0.31 -15.45 -3.32
CA GLN A 77 0.11 -16.90 -3.20
C GLN A 77 -0.21 -17.58 -4.54
N ILE A 78 -0.78 -16.84 -5.51
CA ILE A 78 -1.06 -17.36 -6.85
C ILE A 78 0.24 -17.66 -7.63
N THR A 79 1.37 -17.04 -7.25
CA THR A 79 2.68 -17.36 -7.84
C THR A 79 3.29 -18.64 -7.29
N GLY A 80 2.66 -19.27 -6.28
CA GLY A 80 3.08 -20.56 -5.71
C GLY A 80 4.11 -20.49 -4.58
N GLU A 81 4.72 -19.33 -4.32
CA GLU A 81 5.88 -19.24 -3.40
C GLU A 81 5.64 -18.47 -2.11
N ARG A 82 4.59 -17.65 -2.04
CA ARG A 82 4.46 -16.70 -0.94
C ARG A 82 3.55 -17.23 0.15
N LYS A 83 4.02 -17.26 1.40
CA LYS A 83 3.15 -17.50 2.56
C LYS A 83 2.31 -16.25 2.86
N SER A 84 1.12 -16.43 3.44
CA SER A 84 0.19 -15.32 3.76
C SER A 84 0.77 -14.31 4.75
N GLY A 85 1.61 -14.75 5.69
CA GLY A 85 2.30 -13.89 6.68
C GLY A 85 3.72 -13.50 6.31
N ALA A 86 4.19 -13.79 5.07
CA ALA A 86 5.57 -13.53 4.69
C ALA A 86 5.94 -12.05 4.84
N GLY A 87 7.00 -11.77 5.60
CA GLY A 87 7.58 -10.44 5.76
C GLY A 87 6.73 -9.44 6.56
N ILE A 88 5.67 -9.87 7.24
CA ILE A 88 4.74 -9.00 7.97
C ILE A 88 5.41 -8.15 9.05
N TRP A 89 6.43 -8.67 9.71
CA TRP A 89 7.15 -7.97 10.77
C TRP A 89 7.86 -6.71 10.27
N MET A 90 8.45 -6.74 9.07
CA MET A 90 9.08 -5.55 8.49
C MET A 90 8.05 -4.45 8.28
N TYR A 91 6.85 -4.80 7.81
CA TYR A 91 5.77 -3.84 7.62
C TYR A 91 5.27 -3.26 8.94
N LEU A 92 4.91 -4.14 9.89
CA LEU A 92 4.36 -3.73 11.18
C LEU A 92 5.34 -2.87 11.98
N PHE A 93 6.64 -3.12 11.85
CA PHE A 93 7.64 -2.31 12.53
C PHE A 93 7.95 -1.03 11.73
N VAL A 94 8.44 -1.15 10.50
CA VAL A 94 9.02 0.00 9.78
C VAL A 94 7.96 1.00 9.35
N THR A 95 6.78 0.56 8.92
CA THR A 95 5.79 1.47 8.32
C THR A 95 5.22 2.47 9.33
N PRO A 96 4.77 2.07 10.54
CA PRO A 96 4.29 3.01 11.54
C PRO A 96 5.39 3.91 12.09
N TRP A 97 6.62 3.41 12.25
CA TRP A 97 7.74 4.25 12.65
C TRP A 97 8.10 5.29 11.59
N ALA A 98 8.05 4.93 10.30
CA ALA A 98 8.25 5.89 9.22
C ALA A 98 7.14 6.96 9.19
N PHE A 99 5.88 6.55 9.40
CA PHE A 99 4.76 7.48 9.54
C PHE A 99 5.02 8.50 10.67
N TRP A 100 5.37 8.01 11.86
CA TRP A 100 5.63 8.87 13.02
C TRP A 100 6.88 9.74 12.83
N LEU A 101 7.91 9.23 12.18
CA LEU A 101 9.08 10.02 11.82
C LEU A 101 8.67 11.21 10.95
N GLY A 102 7.89 10.97 9.89
CA GLY A 102 7.36 12.04 9.03
C GLY A 102 6.52 13.05 9.83
N TYR A 103 5.60 12.56 10.67
CA TYR A 103 4.72 13.38 11.49
C TYR A 103 5.48 14.30 12.47
N TYR A 104 6.40 13.75 13.27
CA TYR A 104 7.06 14.51 14.33
C TYR A 104 8.22 15.38 13.82
N THR A 105 8.81 15.06 12.67
CA THR A 105 9.93 15.85 12.11
C THR A 105 9.45 16.94 11.15
N LEU A 106 8.51 16.63 10.26
CA LEU A 106 8.10 17.53 9.17
C LEU A 106 6.60 17.84 9.16
N PHE A 107 5.83 17.21 10.05
CA PHE A 107 4.38 17.37 10.18
C PHE A 107 3.57 16.88 8.96
N ILE A 108 2.25 17.01 9.01
CA ILE A 108 1.38 16.65 7.88
C ILE A 108 1.76 17.52 6.67
N PRO A 109 1.94 16.97 5.46
CA PRO A 109 1.57 15.61 5.02
C PRO A 109 2.74 14.62 4.89
N PHE A 110 3.87 14.89 5.54
CA PHE A 110 5.07 14.07 5.39
C PHE A 110 4.96 12.69 6.06
N ASP A 111 4.07 12.55 7.04
CA ASP A 111 3.65 11.29 7.63
C ASP A 111 3.13 10.30 6.56
N ILE A 112 2.26 10.75 5.65
CA ILE A 112 1.74 9.96 4.53
C ILE A 112 2.86 9.64 3.54
N LEU A 113 3.71 10.62 3.22
CA LEU A 113 4.81 10.44 2.29
C LEU A 113 5.80 9.36 2.79
N PHE A 114 6.18 9.41 4.06
CA PHE A 114 7.09 8.45 4.67
C PHE A 114 6.44 7.07 4.81
N MET A 115 5.16 7.01 5.18
CA MET A 115 4.40 5.75 5.23
C MET A 115 4.40 5.05 3.86
N PHE A 116 3.99 5.74 2.79
CA PHE A 116 3.98 5.16 1.45
C PHE A 116 5.39 4.83 0.95
N GLY A 117 6.37 5.70 1.21
CA GLY A 117 7.77 5.46 0.88
C GLY A 117 8.31 4.17 1.53
N SER A 118 8.04 3.96 2.81
CA SER A 118 8.46 2.76 3.53
C SER A 118 7.80 1.49 2.98
N ILE A 119 6.50 1.53 2.67
CA ILE A 119 5.79 0.42 2.02
C ILE A 119 6.45 0.10 0.67
N GLY A 120 6.81 1.12 -0.12
CA GLY A 120 7.50 0.94 -1.39
C GLY A 120 8.87 0.30 -1.25
N VAL A 121 9.67 0.71 -0.27
CA VAL A 121 10.98 0.10 0.01
C VAL A 121 10.82 -1.36 0.45
N ILE A 122 9.87 -1.65 1.36
CA ILE A 122 9.66 -3.02 1.84
C ILE A 122 9.18 -3.92 0.69
N ASN A 123 8.23 -3.46 -0.14
CA ASN A 123 7.78 -4.20 -1.32
C ASN A 123 8.89 -4.39 -2.35
N ALA A 124 9.73 -3.38 -2.56
CA ALA A 124 10.88 -3.46 -3.46
C ALA A 124 11.83 -4.59 -3.05
N ILE A 125 12.08 -4.75 -1.75
CA ILE A 125 12.96 -5.80 -1.20
C ILE A 125 12.25 -7.16 -1.22
N GLN A 126 11.06 -7.26 -0.62
CA GLN A 126 10.42 -8.55 -0.35
C GLN A 126 9.83 -9.22 -1.59
N LEU A 127 9.41 -8.45 -2.60
CA LEU A 127 8.83 -8.99 -3.83
C LEU A 127 9.86 -9.13 -4.96
N LYS A 128 11.11 -8.72 -4.72
CA LYS A 128 12.23 -8.84 -5.66
C LYS A 128 12.38 -10.24 -6.29
N PRO A 129 12.22 -11.36 -5.56
CA PRO A 129 12.35 -12.69 -6.16
C PRO A 129 11.17 -13.12 -7.04
N LEU A 130 10.05 -12.39 -6.97
CA LEU A 130 8.78 -12.75 -7.64
C LEU A 130 8.60 -12.04 -8.99
N VAL A 131 9.65 -11.38 -9.47
CA VAL A 131 9.62 -10.53 -10.67
C VAL A 131 10.78 -10.83 -11.62
N LYS A 132 10.55 -10.63 -12.91
CA LYS A 132 11.52 -10.89 -13.99
C LYS A 132 12.76 -9.99 -13.94
N PHE A 133 12.60 -8.72 -13.56
CA PHE A 133 13.67 -7.71 -13.63
C PHE A 133 13.89 -7.01 -12.28
N PRO A 134 14.66 -7.60 -11.36
CA PRO A 134 14.82 -7.11 -9.99
C PRO A 134 15.26 -5.65 -9.87
N THR A 135 16.25 -5.20 -10.66
CA THR A 135 16.75 -3.82 -10.59
C THR A 135 15.73 -2.80 -11.06
N LYS A 136 14.96 -3.13 -12.11
CA LYS A 136 13.88 -2.28 -12.63
C LYS A 136 12.70 -2.24 -11.65
N TRP A 137 12.40 -3.38 -11.03
CA TRP A 137 11.36 -3.51 -10.02
C TRP A 137 11.55 -2.55 -8.84
N VAL A 138 12.77 -2.48 -8.27
CA VAL A 138 13.04 -1.60 -7.13
C VAL A 138 12.68 -0.14 -7.44
N ARG A 139 13.18 0.38 -8.58
CA ARG A 139 12.92 1.75 -9.01
C ARG A 139 11.43 2.01 -9.26
N GLN A 140 10.76 1.09 -9.94
CA GLN A 140 9.33 1.19 -10.21
C GLN A 140 8.50 1.12 -8.94
N CYS A 141 8.88 0.26 -7.99
CA CYS A 141 8.14 0.08 -6.75
C CYS A 141 8.18 1.36 -5.90
N ILE A 142 9.38 1.89 -5.67
CA ILE A 142 9.58 3.16 -4.95
C ILE A 142 8.88 4.29 -5.71
N GLY A 143 9.06 4.40 -7.02
CA GLY A 143 8.46 5.46 -7.83
C GLY A 143 6.93 5.46 -7.82
N ILE A 144 6.28 4.30 -7.91
CA ILE A 144 4.81 4.21 -7.85
C ILE A 144 4.28 4.59 -6.48
N TYR A 145 4.95 4.16 -5.40
CA TYR A 145 4.52 4.49 -4.05
C TYR A 145 4.68 5.99 -3.74
N LEU A 146 5.78 6.61 -4.18
CA LEU A 146 5.94 8.07 -4.10
C LEU A 146 4.89 8.81 -4.91
N LEU A 147 4.63 8.37 -6.15
CA LEU A 147 3.59 8.95 -6.98
C LEU A 147 2.20 8.82 -6.32
N ALA A 148 1.91 7.68 -5.71
CA ALA A 148 0.66 7.45 -5.00
C ALA A 148 0.51 8.41 -3.81
N ALA A 149 1.55 8.59 -3.01
CA ALA A 149 1.57 9.53 -1.90
C ALA A 149 1.31 10.96 -2.38
N ILE A 150 2.08 11.43 -3.37
CA ILE A 150 1.95 12.78 -3.94
C ILE A 150 0.54 12.99 -4.49
N THR A 151 0.02 12.03 -5.27
CA THR A 151 -1.32 12.12 -5.86
C THR A 151 -2.39 12.20 -4.78
N GLY A 152 -2.30 11.36 -3.74
CA GLY A 152 -3.21 11.38 -2.60
C GLY A 152 -3.17 12.69 -1.83
N ILE A 153 -1.97 13.16 -1.49
CA ILE A 153 -1.75 14.41 -0.75
C ILE A 153 -2.29 15.61 -1.53
N VAL A 154 -1.92 15.76 -2.81
CA VAL A 154 -2.33 16.90 -3.63
C VAL A 154 -3.86 16.95 -3.79
N ILE A 155 -4.50 15.82 -4.10
CA ILE A 155 -5.95 15.76 -4.26
C ILE A 155 -6.65 15.95 -2.92
N GLY A 156 -6.25 15.19 -1.90
CA GLY A 156 -6.93 15.19 -0.61
C GLY A 156 -6.79 16.49 0.15
N LEU A 157 -5.58 17.07 0.22
CA LEU A 157 -5.41 18.40 0.82
C LEU A 157 -6.06 19.49 -0.01
N GLY A 158 -6.03 19.40 -1.34
CA GLY A 158 -6.75 20.32 -2.22
C GLY A 158 -8.25 20.32 -1.93
N LEU A 159 -8.87 19.14 -1.86
CA LEU A 159 -10.28 18.99 -1.54
C LEU A 159 -10.61 19.42 -0.10
N HIS A 160 -9.73 19.12 0.86
CA HIS A 160 -9.87 19.60 2.23
C HIS A 160 -9.95 21.13 2.27
N LEU A 161 -8.98 21.82 1.67
CA LEU A 161 -8.92 23.29 1.69
C LEU A 161 -10.09 23.95 0.95
N LEU A 162 -10.56 23.34 -0.13
CA LEU A 162 -11.63 23.88 -0.96
C LEU A 162 -13.04 23.61 -0.39
N TYR A 163 -13.27 22.43 0.19
CA TYR A 163 -14.64 21.96 0.47
C TYR A 163 -14.90 21.54 1.91
N TYR A 164 -13.94 20.87 2.57
CA TYR A 164 -14.22 20.16 3.83
C TYR A 164 -13.59 20.79 5.08
N LYS A 165 -12.72 21.81 4.93
CA LYS A 165 -12.01 22.43 6.08
C LYS A 165 -12.92 22.89 7.22
N ASN A 166 -14.14 23.32 6.88
CA ASN A 166 -15.13 23.84 7.82
C ASN A 166 -16.13 22.77 8.29
N TRP A 167 -15.98 21.52 7.85
CA TRP A 167 -16.84 20.44 8.35
C TRP A 167 -16.45 20.09 9.79
N PRO A 168 -17.43 19.79 10.66
CA PRO A 168 -17.13 19.47 12.05
C PRO A 168 -16.69 18.02 12.25
N GLY A 169 -15.70 17.83 13.12
CA GLY A 169 -15.27 16.54 13.68
C GLY A 169 -15.02 15.44 12.65
N ILE A 170 -15.46 14.22 12.98
CA ILE A 170 -15.15 13.00 12.21
C ILE A 170 -15.58 13.04 10.74
N ALA A 171 -16.58 13.84 10.38
CA ALA A 171 -17.01 13.98 8.98
C ALA A 171 -15.91 14.60 8.12
N ARG A 172 -15.20 15.60 8.65
CA ARG A 172 -14.04 16.23 8.00
C ARG A 172 -12.89 15.24 7.84
N ASP A 173 -12.61 14.47 8.89
CA ASP A 173 -11.48 13.54 8.88
C ASP A 173 -11.73 12.38 7.91
N LEU A 174 -12.94 11.82 7.91
CA LEU A 174 -13.35 10.81 6.93
C LEU A 174 -13.25 11.34 5.50
N ALA A 175 -13.80 12.53 5.23
CA ALA A 175 -13.71 13.13 3.90
C ALA A 175 -12.25 13.34 3.46
N THR A 176 -11.41 13.84 4.38
CA THR A 176 -9.98 14.08 4.13
C THR A 176 -9.26 12.76 3.84
N TRP A 177 -9.37 11.76 4.71
CA TRP A 177 -8.67 10.48 4.56
C TRP A 177 -9.16 9.65 3.37
N ILE A 178 -10.46 9.64 3.06
CA ILE A 178 -10.97 9.02 1.82
C ILE A 178 -10.41 9.72 0.60
N SER A 179 -10.44 11.06 0.59
CA SER A 179 -9.96 11.86 -0.56
C SER A 179 -8.45 11.77 -0.78
N ILE A 180 -7.66 11.45 0.26
CA ILE A 180 -6.25 11.09 0.14
C ILE A 180 -6.10 9.65 -0.35
N SER A 181 -6.78 8.72 0.32
CA SER A 181 -6.50 7.28 0.19
C SER A 181 -7.02 6.70 -1.11
N THR A 182 -8.18 7.13 -1.62
CA THR A 182 -8.76 6.63 -2.87
C THR A 182 -7.90 6.95 -4.10
N PRO A 183 -7.46 8.19 -4.36
CA PRO A 183 -6.55 8.47 -5.48
C PRO A 183 -5.20 7.77 -5.32
N ALA A 184 -4.63 7.70 -4.11
CA ALA A 184 -3.43 6.90 -3.87
C ALA A 184 -3.66 5.41 -4.20
N ALA A 185 -4.82 4.87 -3.83
CA ALA A 185 -5.22 3.50 -4.14
C ALA A 185 -5.27 3.24 -5.65
N LEU A 186 -5.80 4.18 -6.44
CA LEU A 186 -5.86 4.07 -7.90
C LEU A 186 -4.45 4.00 -8.50
N VAL A 187 -3.52 4.85 -8.03
CA VAL A 187 -2.13 4.84 -8.48
C VAL A 187 -1.46 3.51 -8.15
N VAL A 188 -1.57 3.03 -6.90
CA VAL A 188 -0.99 1.73 -6.49
C VAL A 188 -1.63 0.59 -7.29
N ALA A 189 -2.95 0.53 -7.36
CA ALA A 189 -3.67 -0.57 -8.00
C ALA A 189 -3.33 -0.65 -9.50
N TYR A 190 -3.52 0.43 -10.24
CA TYR A 190 -3.39 0.42 -11.70
C TYR A 190 -1.95 0.65 -12.18
N GLY A 191 -1.15 1.43 -11.44
CA GLY A 191 0.29 1.58 -11.71
C GLY A 191 1.01 0.24 -11.62
N PHE A 192 0.82 -0.49 -10.51
CA PHE A 192 1.39 -1.82 -10.39
C PHE A 192 0.71 -2.85 -11.28
N LYS A 193 -0.60 -2.74 -11.60
CA LYS A 193 -1.23 -3.64 -12.60
C LYS A 193 -0.44 -3.64 -13.91
N ARG A 194 -0.07 -2.46 -14.42
CA ARG A 194 0.71 -2.33 -15.66
C ARG A 194 2.10 -2.95 -15.54
N ILE A 195 2.78 -2.73 -14.42
CA ILE A 195 4.12 -3.28 -14.16
C ILE A 195 4.07 -4.80 -14.01
N LEU A 196 3.19 -5.30 -13.15
CA LEU A 196 3.04 -6.71 -12.82
C LEU A 196 2.52 -7.53 -14.01
N GLN A 197 1.75 -6.93 -14.91
CA GLN A 197 1.38 -7.56 -16.18
C GLN A 197 2.61 -7.96 -17.00
N VAL A 198 3.75 -7.29 -16.87
CA VAL A 198 4.97 -7.65 -17.59
C VAL A 198 5.92 -8.44 -16.70
N GLN A 199 6.04 -8.04 -15.44
CA GLN A 199 7.13 -8.49 -14.57
C GLN A 199 6.81 -9.66 -13.66
N VAL A 200 5.56 -9.94 -13.31
CA VAL A 200 5.26 -11.03 -12.36
C VAL A 200 5.69 -12.37 -12.94
N LEU A 201 6.32 -13.21 -12.11
CA LEU A 201 6.62 -14.60 -12.43
C LEU A 201 5.47 -15.48 -11.94
N LEU A 202 4.80 -16.17 -12.87
CA LEU A 202 3.81 -17.20 -12.55
C LEU A 202 4.45 -18.59 -12.59
N PRO A 203 3.83 -19.63 -11.99
CA PRO A 203 4.43 -20.97 -11.90
C PRO A 203 4.92 -21.52 -13.25
N GLY A 204 4.16 -21.29 -14.33
CA GLY A 204 4.55 -21.74 -15.69
C GLY A 204 5.63 -20.90 -16.39
N ASP A 205 6.01 -19.74 -15.86
CA ASP A 205 7.07 -18.91 -16.44
C ASP A 205 8.48 -19.43 -16.09
N ARG A 206 8.60 -20.27 -15.05
CA ARG A 206 9.89 -20.73 -14.51
C ARG A 206 10.45 -21.94 -15.23
N ASP A 207 9.57 -22.77 -15.77
CA ASP A 207 9.92 -23.95 -16.57
C ASP A 207 10.59 -23.57 -17.92
N HIS A 208 10.66 -22.27 -18.24
CA HIS A 208 11.22 -21.75 -19.48
C HIS A 208 12.48 -20.89 -19.29
N GLN A 209 13.01 -20.76 -18.06
CA GLN A 209 14.33 -20.17 -17.89
C GLN A 209 15.37 -21.24 -18.26
N PRO A 210 16.26 -20.99 -19.23
CA PRO A 210 17.38 -21.89 -19.47
C PRO A 210 18.16 -22.00 -18.17
N VAL A 211 18.47 -23.23 -17.77
CA VAL A 211 19.39 -23.49 -16.67
C VAL A 211 20.66 -22.71 -16.99
N GLU A 212 20.94 -21.64 -16.24
CA GLU A 212 22.26 -21.06 -16.25
C GLU A 212 23.18 -22.13 -15.67
N ILE A 213 23.81 -22.89 -16.57
CA ILE A 213 24.93 -23.77 -16.23
C ILE A 213 25.98 -22.82 -15.67
N GLY A 214 26.26 -22.99 -14.38
CA GLY A 214 27.08 -22.11 -13.59
C GLY A 214 28.43 -21.79 -14.25
N LYS A 215 28.92 -20.59 -13.97
CA LYS A 215 30.34 -20.28 -13.99
C LYS A 215 30.82 -20.20 -12.55
#